data_AF-A0A011PRX9-F1
#
_entry.id   AF-A0A011PRX9-F1
#
_cell.length_a   1.000
_cell.length_b   1.000
_cell.length_c   1.000
_cell.angle_alpha   90.00
_cell.angle_beta   90.00
_cell.angle_gamma   90.00
#
_symmetry.space_group_name_H-M   'P 1'
#
loop_
_entity.id
_entity.type
_entity.pdbx_description
1 polymer ?
#
loop_
_entity_poly.entity_id
_entity_poly.type
_entity_poly.pdbx_seq_one_letter_code
_entity_poly.pdbx_strand_id
1 'polypeptide(L)'
;MFGLFKTPSFRDPALGELRRQGGMWRAEIALGDIRAPLALPGSRAAPDPQALAIARSIPTDYPDWRAGIAASLFEHYAPYAEAVATGAPEAHAENPPRISQPDQVWQHAAVEFVAVITLDGEPGVEIGYRVAWDEEHTLGARLRNGRLLELNGSVLPP
;
A
#
# COMPACT_ATOMS: atom_id res chain seq x y z
N MET A 1 13.02 -10.25 -35.70
CA MET A 1 11.62 -10.69 -35.83
C MET A 1 10.96 -10.52 -34.46
N PHE A 2 10.55 -9.30 -34.11
CA PHE A 2 9.93 -9.00 -32.81
C PHE A 2 8.42 -9.12 -32.96
N GLY A 3 7.91 -10.33 -32.72
CA GLY A 3 6.48 -10.55 -32.64
C GLY A 3 5.90 -9.67 -31.53
N LEU A 4 4.84 -8.92 -31.86
CA LEU A 4 3.98 -8.23 -30.92
C LEU A 4 3.36 -9.24 -29.96
N PHE A 5 4.07 -9.60 -28.88
CA PHE A 5 3.50 -10.42 -27.83
C PHE A 5 2.40 -9.61 -27.15
N LYS A 6 1.13 -9.96 -27.40
CA LYS A 6 0.00 -9.40 -26.67
C LYS A 6 0.20 -9.70 -25.19
N THR A 7 0.23 -8.65 -24.36
CA THR A 7 0.25 -8.79 -22.91
C THR A 7 -0.95 -9.62 -22.47
N PRO A 8 -0.76 -10.75 -21.75
CA PRO A 8 -1.89 -11.52 -21.21
C PRO A 8 -2.78 -10.62 -20.36
N SER A 9 -4.09 -10.71 -20.58
CA SER A 9 -5.09 -10.05 -19.75
C SER A 9 -6.07 -11.06 -19.15
N PHE A 10 -6.60 -10.72 -17.98
CA PHE A 10 -7.56 -11.49 -17.24
C PHE A 10 -8.68 -10.55 -16.81
N ARG A 11 -9.94 -10.90 -17.07
CA ARG A 11 -11.08 -10.07 -16.69
C ARG A 11 -11.71 -10.60 -15.41
N ASP A 12 -11.80 -9.73 -14.42
CA ASP A 12 -12.44 -9.95 -13.14
C ASP A 12 -13.71 -9.08 -13.02
N PRO A 13 -14.83 -9.62 -12.50
CA PRO A 13 -16.06 -8.82 -12.33
C PRO A 13 -15.93 -7.67 -11.32
N ALA A 14 -15.08 -7.80 -10.30
CA ALA A 14 -14.93 -6.81 -9.25
C ALA A 14 -13.72 -5.89 -9.47
N LEU A 15 -12.63 -6.43 -10.01
CA LEU A 15 -11.36 -5.71 -10.22
C LEU A 15 -11.13 -5.23 -11.65
N GLY A 16 -12.04 -5.55 -12.59
CA GLY A 16 -11.93 -5.16 -13.98
C GLY A 16 -10.87 -5.95 -14.76
N GLU A 17 -10.18 -5.30 -15.70
CA GLU A 17 -9.13 -5.97 -16.49
C GLU A 17 -7.78 -5.92 -15.76
N LEU A 18 -7.24 -7.10 -15.44
CA LEU A 18 -5.88 -7.28 -14.97
C LEU A 18 -4.95 -7.57 -16.15
N ARG A 19 -3.76 -6.99 -16.14
CA ARG A 19 -2.73 -7.19 -17.17
C ARG A 19 -1.44 -7.69 -16.56
N ARG A 20 -0.82 -8.67 -17.21
CA ARG A 20 0.43 -9.24 -16.69
C ARG A 20 1.65 -8.39 -17.07
N GLN A 21 2.33 -7.80 -16.09
CA GLN A 21 3.51 -6.95 -16.31
C GLN A 21 4.52 -7.10 -15.16
N GLY A 22 5.81 -7.24 -15.48
CA GLY A 22 6.88 -7.33 -14.48
C GLY A 22 6.81 -8.58 -13.60
N GLY A 23 6.19 -9.67 -14.09
CA GLY A 23 6.01 -10.90 -13.31
C GLY A 23 4.68 -10.97 -12.53
N MET A 24 4.01 -9.84 -12.35
CA MET A 24 2.77 -9.70 -11.58
C MET A 24 1.56 -9.43 -12.47
N TRP A 25 0.36 -9.63 -11.94
CA TRP A 25 -0.90 -9.17 -12.52
C TRP A 25 -1.24 -7.80 -11.96
N ARG A 26 -1.48 -6.82 -12.82
CA ARG A 26 -1.68 -5.42 -12.44
C ARG A 26 -3.05 -4.92 -12.83
N ALA A 27 -3.63 -4.09 -11.98
CA ALA A 27 -4.90 -3.41 -12.21
C ALA A 27 -4.93 -2.09 -11.42
N GLU A 28 -6.10 -1.46 -11.37
CA GLU A 28 -6.42 -0.39 -10.44
C GLU A 28 -7.45 -0.92 -9.44
N ILE A 29 -7.32 -0.53 -8.17
CA ILE A 29 -8.28 -0.86 -7.12
C ILE A 29 -8.85 0.42 -6.51
N ALA A 30 -10.14 0.40 -6.18
CA ALA A 30 -10.82 1.48 -5.47
C ALA A 30 -10.83 1.20 -3.97
N LEU A 31 -10.37 2.18 -3.17
CA LEU A 31 -10.40 2.20 -1.71
C LEU A 31 -11.27 3.39 -1.26
N GLY A 32 -12.59 3.23 -1.37
CA GLY A 32 -13.52 4.36 -1.29
C GLY A 32 -13.32 5.31 -2.47
N ASP A 33 -13.04 6.58 -2.20
CA ASP A 33 -12.78 7.60 -3.23
C ASP A 33 -11.35 7.55 -3.80
N ILE A 34 -10.46 6.75 -3.19
CA ILE A 34 -9.07 6.62 -3.60
C ILE A 34 -8.97 5.54 -4.69
N ARG A 35 -8.22 5.82 -5.76
CA ARG A 35 -7.80 4.83 -6.74
C ARG A 35 -6.31 4.61 -6.64
N ALA A 36 -5.89 3.34 -6.56
CA ALA A 36 -4.49 2.98 -6.42
C ALA A 36 -4.11 1.84 -7.38
N PRO A 37 -2.85 1.78 -7.83
CA PRO A 37 -2.30 0.62 -8.51
C PRO A 37 -2.44 -0.64 -7.65
N LEU A 38 -2.88 -1.74 -8.26
CA LEU A 38 -2.98 -3.07 -7.65
C LEU A 38 -1.97 -4.03 -8.30
N ALA A 39 -1.26 -4.82 -7.49
CA ALA A 39 -0.42 -5.92 -7.96
C ALA A 39 -0.74 -7.24 -7.26
N LEU A 40 -0.89 -8.31 -8.05
CA LEU A 40 -1.21 -9.66 -7.58
C LEU A 40 -0.19 -10.69 -8.12
N PRO A 41 0.20 -11.70 -7.33
CA PRO A 41 0.97 -12.83 -7.81
C PRO A 41 0.10 -13.70 -8.73
N GLY A 42 0.75 -14.56 -9.50
CA GLY A 42 0.07 -15.54 -10.33
C GLY A 42 0.94 -16.16 -11.40
N SER A 43 0.36 -17.09 -12.13
CA SER A 43 1.02 -17.72 -13.27
C SER A 43 1.07 -16.78 -14.49
N ARG A 44 1.65 -17.26 -15.59
CA ARG A 44 1.57 -16.55 -16.88
C ARG A 44 0.15 -16.50 -17.47
N ALA A 45 -0.74 -17.41 -17.05
CA ALA A 45 -2.07 -17.56 -17.61
C ALA A 45 -3.16 -16.81 -16.82
N ALA A 46 -3.03 -16.75 -15.49
CA ALA A 46 -4.02 -16.09 -14.62
C ALA A 46 -3.40 -15.65 -13.28
N PRO A 47 -4.03 -14.68 -12.58
CA PRO A 47 -3.74 -14.38 -11.18
C PRO A 47 -3.86 -15.63 -10.30
N ASP A 48 -3.13 -15.65 -9.19
CA ASP A 48 -3.31 -16.67 -8.17
C ASP A 48 -4.75 -16.58 -7.59
N PRO A 49 -5.49 -17.69 -7.48
CA PRO A 49 -6.88 -17.66 -7.01
C PRO A 49 -7.06 -17.11 -5.60
N GLN A 50 -6.13 -17.42 -4.68
CA GLN A 50 -6.20 -16.94 -3.31
C GLN A 50 -5.88 -15.45 -3.24
N ALA A 51 -4.86 -15.01 -3.97
CA ALA A 51 -4.53 -13.60 -4.05
C ALA A 51 -5.65 -12.77 -4.69
N LEU A 52 -6.31 -13.31 -5.73
CA LEU A 52 -7.46 -12.68 -6.36
C LEU A 52 -8.64 -12.57 -5.39
N ALA A 53 -8.89 -13.60 -4.57
CA ALA A 53 -9.94 -13.57 -3.56
C ALA A 53 -9.67 -12.50 -2.48
N ILE A 54 -8.44 -12.40 -1.99
CA ILE A 54 -8.02 -11.35 -1.04
C ILE A 54 -8.21 -9.97 -1.67
N ALA A 55 -7.72 -9.77 -2.90
CA ALA A 55 -7.80 -8.49 -3.59
C ALA A 55 -9.24 -7.97 -3.75
N ARG A 56 -10.20 -8.88 -3.95
CA ARG A 56 -11.63 -8.54 -4.03
C ARG A 56 -12.23 -8.08 -2.71
N SER A 57 -11.70 -8.52 -1.56
CA SER A 57 -12.22 -8.12 -0.24
C SER A 57 -11.67 -6.76 0.22
N ILE A 58 -10.46 -6.39 -0.22
CA ILE A 58 -9.77 -5.16 0.18
C ILE A 58 -10.67 -3.92 0.15
N PRO A 59 -11.46 -3.61 -0.91
CA PRO A 59 -12.28 -2.39 -0.92
C PRO A 59 -13.31 -2.33 0.20
N THR A 60 -13.81 -3.50 0.62
CA THR A 60 -14.81 -3.61 1.70
C THR A 60 -14.13 -3.60 3.08
N ASP A 61 -12.97 -4.24 3.20
CA ASP A 61 -12.29 -4.39 4.48
C ASP A 61 -11.42 -3.17 4.85
N TYR A 62 -10.96 -2.41 3.85
CA TYR A 62 -10.04 -1.29 4.03
C TYR A 62 -10.51 -0.25 5.05
N PRO A 63 -11.80 0.18 5.09
CA PRO A 63 -12.29 1.10 6.11
C PRO A 63 -12.02 0.62 7.54
N ASP A 64 -12.18 -0.67 7.82
CA ASP A 64 -11.95 -1.25 9.15
C ASP A 64 -10.45 -1.30 9.51
N TRP A 65 -9.56 -1.34 8.51
CA TRP A 65 -8.12 -1.35 8.71
C TRP A 65 -7.54 0.03 9.01
N ARG A 66 -8.24 1.10 8.59
CA ARG A 66 -7.74 2.48 8.68
C ARG A 66 -7.33 2.83 10.10
N ALA A 67 -8.13 2.54 11.11
CA ALA A 67 -7.80 2.90 12.49
C ALA A 67 -6.43 2.32 12.94
N GLY A 68 -6.16 1.04 12.60
CA GLY A 68 -4.90 0.39 12.92
C GLY A 68 -3.72 0.98 12.14
N ILE A 69 -3.89 1.22 10.85
CA ILE A 69 -2.84 1.83 10.00
C ILE A 69 -2.55 3.25 10.46
N ALA A 70 -3.57 4.04 10.82
CA ALA A 70 -3.42 5.41 11.30
C ALA A 70 -2.57 5.47 12.57
N ALA A 71 -2.83 4.56 13.52
CA ALA A 71 -2.05 4.46 14.74
C ALA A 71 -0.56 4.21 14.45
N SER A 72 -0.24 3.24 13.60
CA SER A 72 1.16 2.95 13.26
C SER A 72 1.84 4.06 12.44
N LEU A 73 1.13 4.71 11.52
CA LEU A 73 1.67 5.88 10.80
C LEU A 73 1.97 7.04 11.76
N PHE A 74 1.11 7.24 12.76
CA PHE A 74 1.30 8.28 13.78
C PHE A 74 2.46 7.96 14.72
N GLU A 75 2.62 6.70 15.12
CA GLU A 75 3.80 6.24 15.87
C GLU A 75 5.09 6.47 15.07
N HIS A 76 5.09 6.17 13.77
CA HIS A 76 6.22 6.46 12.88
C HIS A 76 6.51 7.96 12.77
N TYR A 77 5.50 8.82 12.84
CA TYR A 77 5.67 10.27 12.80
C TYR A 77 6.29 10.84 14.09
N ALA A 78 6.16 10.18 15.24
CA ALA A 78 6.56 10.73 16.54
C ALA A 78 8.02 11.24 16.62
N PRO A 79 9.04 10.54 16.08
CA PRO A 79 10.42 11.04 16.08
C PRO A 79 10.59 12.35 15.28
N TYR A 80 9.83 12.51 14.18
CA TYR A 80 9.86 13.72 13.36
C TYR A 80 9.26 14.91 14.10
N ALA A 81 8.17 14.69 14.86
CA ALA A 81 7.57 15.72 15.70
C ALA A 81 8.54 16.22 16.79
N GLU A 82 9.28 15.31 17.41
CA GLU A 82 10.27 15.64 18.44
C GLU A 82 11.45 16.42 17.88
N ALA A 83 11.97 16.02 16.71
CA ALA A 83 13.04 16.73 16.02
C ALA A 83 12.67 18.20 15.73
N VAL A 84 11.44 18.45 15.27
CA VAL A 84 10.91 19.80 15.04
C VAL A 84 10.81 20.60 16.34
N ALA A 85 10.28 19.98 17.39
CA ALA A 85 10.08 20.64 18.68
C ALA A 85 11.41 21.04 19.34
N THR A 86 12.46 20.25 19.13
CA THR A 86 13.80 20.48 19.68
C THR A 86 14.71 21.31 18.76
N GLY A 87 14.28 21.59 17.52
CA GLY A 87 15.07 22.28 16.51
C GLY A 87 16.25 21.46 16.00
N ALA A 88 16.14 20.13 16.03
CA ALA A 88 17.19 19.24 15.55
C ALA A 88 17.38 19.40 14.03
N PRO A 89 18.63 19.46 13.53
CA PRO A 89 18.93 19.67 12.11
C PRO A 89 18.62 18.47 11.20
N GLU A 90 18.24 17.32 11.77
CA GLU A 90 17.93 16.07 11.06
C GLU A 90 16.45 15.95 10.65
N ALA A 91 15.71 17.06 10.62
CA ALA A 91 14.34 17.04 10.11
C ALA A 91 14.36 16.71 8.60
N HIS A 92 13.99 15.47 8.25
CA HIS A 92 13.97 14.96 6.88
C HIS A 92 12.99 15.69 5.95
N ALA A 93 12.05 16.46 6.51
CA ALA A 93 11.18 17.36 5.77
C ALA A 93 11.46 18.82 6.20
N GLU A 94 11.48 19.74 5.23
CA GLU A 94 11.75 21.16 5.51
C GLU A 94 10.69 21.82 6.42
N ASN A 95 9.45 21.33 6.38
CA ASN A 95 8.34 21.75 7.24
C ASN A 95 7.36 20.58 7.43
N PRO A 96 7.66 19.61 8.31
CA PRO A 96 6.77 18.49 8.50
C PRO A 96 5.41 18.95 9.03
N PRO A 97 4.32 18.27 8.67
CA PRO A 97 2.99 18.60 9.15
C PRO A 97 2.92 18.52 10.66
N ARG A 98 2.00 19.26 11.28
CA ARG A 98 1.69 19.14 12.71
C ARG A 98 0.55 18.15 12.88
N ILE A 99 0.89 16.94 13.28
CA ILE A 99 -0.06 15.84 13.51
C ILE A 99 -0.12 15.60 15.02
N SER A 100 -1.31 15.65 15.60
CA SER A 100 -1.54 15.53 17.05
C SER A 100 -2.38 14.31 17.44
N GLN A 101 -3.08 13.71 16.47
CA GLN A 101 -3.89 12.51 16.66
C GLN A 101 -3.77 11.57 15.46
N PRO A 102 -3.92 10.24 15.65
CA PRO A 102 -3.79 9.25 14.57
C PRO A 102 -4.61 9.57 13.32
N ASP A 103 -5.88 9.94 13.46
CA ASP A 103 -6.75 10.18 12.30
C ASP A 103 -6.33 11.37 11.42
N GLN A 104 -5.48 12.26 11.92
CA GLN A 104 -4.98 13.41 11.16
C GLN A 104 -3.94 13.00 10.10
N VAL A 105 -3.33 11.81 10.20
CA VAL A 105 -2.34 11.32 9.22
C VAL A 105 -2.89 11.28 7.80
N TRP A 106 -4.20 11.07 7.64
CA TRP A 106 -4.84 10.96 6.33
C TRP A 106 -4.83 12.24 5.50
N GLN A 107 -4.61 13.40 6.14
CA GLN A 107 -4.42 14.67 5.44
C GLN A 107 -3.02 14.79 4.81
N HIS A 108 -2.11 13.88 5.19
CA HIS A 108 -0.68 13.93 4.88
C HIS A 108 -0.14 12.60 4.35
N ALA A 109 -1.01 11.62 4.12
CA ALA A 109 -0.68 10.31 3.61
C ALA A 109 -1.51 10.01 2.36
N ALA A 110 -0.85 9.52 1.31
CA ALA A 110 -1.49 9.10 0.08
C ALA A 110 -1.14 7.63 -0.21
N VAL A 111 -2.14 6.84 -0.60
CA VAL A 111 -1.91 5.45 -1.02
C VAL A 111 -1.13 5.46 -2.34
N GLU A 112 0.01 4.80 -2.36
CA GLU A 112 0.87 4.68 -3.54
C GLU A 112 0.62 3.40 -4.31
N PHE A 113 0.39 2.29 -3.61
CA PHE A 113 0.05 1.01 -4.21
C PHE A 113 -0.67 0.11 -3.22
N VAL A 114 -1.34 -0.89 -3.78
CA VAL A 114 -1.86 -2.05 -3.05
C VAL A 114 -1.26 -3.30 -3.68
N ALA A 115 -0.74 -4.19 -2.86
CA ALA A 115 -0.17 -5.46 -3.31
C ALA A 115 -0.72 -6.60 -2.47
N VAL A 116 -1.05 -7.71 -3.12
CA VAL A 116 -1.15 -8.99 -2.41
C VAL A 116 0.22 -9.63 -2.47
N ILE A 117 0.81 -9.90 -1.31
CA ILE A 117 2.18 -10.41 -1.18
C ILE A 117 2.21 -11.65 -0.29
N THR A 118 3.34 -12.33 -0.26
CA THR A 118 3.57 -13.42 0.69
C THR A 118 4.29 -12.88 1.91
N LEU A 119 3.65 -12.99 3.07
CA LEU A 119 4.14 -12.65 4.41
C LEU A 119 4.38 -13.96 5.18
N ASP A 120 5.63 -14.25 5.52
CA ASP A 120 6.02 -15.48 6.24
C ASP A 120 5.47 -16.78 5.62
N GLY A 121 5.41 -16.84 4.30
CA GLY A 121 4.89 -18.00 3.55
C GLY A 121 3.37 -18.03 3.38
N GLU A 122 2.64 -17.08 3.97
CA GLU A 122 1.18 -16.95 3.82
C GLU A 122 0.82 -15.68 3.03
N PRO A 123 -0.30 -15.66 2.29
CA PRO A 123 -0.70 -14.45 1.59
C PRO A 123 -1.20 -13.38 2.56
N GLY A 124 -0.83 -12.14 2.26
CA GLY A 124 -1.24 -10.94 2.96
C GLY A 124 -1.35 -9.75 2.02
N VAL A 125 -1.68 -8.59 2.58
CA VAL A 125 -1.83 -7.32 1.84
C VAL A 125 -0.73 -6.37 2.29
N GLU A 126 -0.09 -5.69 1.35
CA GLU A 126 0.76 -4.53 1.64
C GLU A 126 0.15 -3.30 0.97
N ILE A 127 -0.08 -2.26 1.75
CA ILE A 127 -0.53 -0.96 1.25
C ILE A 127 0.62 0.02 1.45
N GLY A 128 1.16 0.52 0.34
CA GLY A 128 2.20 1.53 0.33
C GLY A 128 1.60 2.92 0.54
N TYR A 129 2.21 3.72 1.40
CA TYR A 129 1.84 5.10 1.68
C TYR A 129 3.02 6.03 1.46
N ARG A 130 2.82 7.06 0.64
CA ARG A 130 3.67 8.24 0.64
C ARG A 130 3.20 9.17 1.75
N VAL A 131 4.11 9.70 2.55
CA VAL A 131 3.79 10.59 3.67
C VAL A 131 4.57 11.90 3.59
N ALA A 132 4.01 12.98 4.14
CA ALA A 132 4.61 14.31 4.02
C ALA A 132 5.77 14.58 5.01
N TRP A 133 6.04 13.69 5.96
CA TRP A 133 7.14 13.83 6.93
C TRP A 133 8.37 12.98 6.59
N ASP A 134 8.24 12.06 5.64
CA ASP A 134 9.29 11.16 5.16
C ASP A 134 9.17 11.08 3.64
N GLU A 135 9.81 12.03 2.95
CA GLU A 135 9.73 12.15 1.48
C GLU A 135 10.62 11.12 0.77
N GLU A 136 11.61 10.58 1.47
CA GLU A 136 12.58 9.63 0.92
C GLU A 136 11.98 8.22 0.79
N HIS A 137 11.03 7.88 1.66
CA HIS A 137 10.52 6.51 1.77
C HIS A 137 9.01 6.39 1.53
N THR A 138 8.63 5.24 0.98
CA THR A 138 7.23 4.77 1.00
C THR A 138 7.06 3.81 2.17
N LEU A 139 6.08 4.07 3.02
CA LEU A 139 5.78 3.23 4.19
C LEU A 139 4.85 2.08 3.80
N GLY A 140 5.15 0.86 4.22
CA GLY A 140 4.37 -0.34 3.86
C GLY A 140 3.56 -0.88 5.02
N ALA A 141 2.25 -0.66 5.02
CA ALA A 141 1.36 -1.27 6.00
C ALA A 141 1.05 -2.71 5.59
N ARG A 142 1.47 -3.70 6.39
CA ARG A 142 1.30 -5.13 6.09
C ARG A 142 0.18 -5.73 6.92
N LEU A 143 -0.80 -6.31 6.24
CA LEU A 143 -2.00 -6.87 6.85
C LEU A 143 -2.17 -8.34 6.51
N ARG A 144 -2.74 -9.09 7.44
CA ARG A 144 -3.18 -10.47 7.22
C ARG A 144 -4.46 -10.70 8.01
N ASN A 145 -5.46 -11.31 7.36
CA ASN A 145 -6.77 -11.59 7.96
C ASN A 145 -7.40 -10.36 8.63
N GLY A 146 -7.27 -9.20 7.99
CA GLY A 146 -7.81 -7.92 8.46
C GLY A 146 -7.10 -7.29 9.66
N ARG A 147 -5.97 -7.86 10.10
CA ARG A 147 -5.15 -7.31 11.17
C ARG A 147 -3.84 -6.75 10.62
N LEU A 148 -3.48 -5.54 11.06
CA LEU A 148 -2.16 -4.98 10.82
C LEU A 148 -1.11 -5.78 11.60
N LEU A 149 -0.08 -6.25 10.89
CA LEU A 149 1.05 -6.97 11.46
C LEU A 149 2.19 -6.01 11.81
N GLU A 150 2.54 -5.14 10.85
CA GLU A 150 3.63 -4.18 10.98
C GLU A 150 3.48 -3.02 9.99
N LEU A 151 4.23 -1.94 10.24
CA LEU A 151 4.48 -0.87 9.30
C LEU A 151 5.97 -0.87 8.95
N ASN A 152 6.30 -1.19 7.69
CA ASN A 152 7.68 -1.11 7.20
C ASN A 152 8.05 0.33 6.87
N GLY A 153 9.23 0.75 7.34
CA GLY A 153 9.77 2.10 7.10
C GLY A 153 10.21 2.38 5.66
N SER A 154 10.33 1.35 4.82
CA SER A 154 10.69 1.53 3.41
C SER A 154 10.27 0.31 2.59
N VAL A 155 9.40 0.54 1.61
CA VAL A 155 8.98 -0.45 0.62
C VAL A 155 9.04 0.15 -0.78
N LEU A 156 9.20 -0.71 -1.79
CA LEU A 156 9.17 -0.29 -3.20
C LEU A 156 7.85 -0.71 -3.83
N PRO A 157 7.25 0.12 -4.70
CA PRO A 157 6.13 -0.31 -5.51
C PRO A 157 6.48 -1.59 -6.30
N PRO A 158 5.64 -2.62 -6.25
CA PRO A 158 5.90 -3.92 -6.89
C PRO A 158 5.86 -3.83 -8.42
#